data_AF-A0A9N9TD60-F1
#
_entry.id   AF-A0A9N9TD60-F1
#
_cell.length_a   1.000
_cell.length_b   1.000
_cell.length_c   1.000
_cell.angle_alpha   90.00
_cell.angle_beta   90.00
_cell.angle_gamma   90.00
#
_symmetry.space_group_name_H-M   'P 1'
#
loop_
_entity.id
_entity.type
_entity.pdbx_description
1 polymer ?
#
loop_
_entity_poly.entity_id
_entity_poly.type
_entity_poly.pdbx_seq_one_letter_code
_entity_poly.pdbx_strand_id
1 'polypeptide(L)' 'MERDMLGISLRDRIRNIDIRERTKITDVAERIARLKWQWVRHVSRDNHEKWTQRLTSWRPRENRRGVGRPQKR' A
#
# COMPACT_ATOMS: atom_id res chain seq x y z
N MET A 1 12.67 10.74 12.24
CA MET A 1 13.67 9.73 11.85
C MET A 1 14.72 10.31 10.91
N GLU A 2 14.41 10.63 9.65
CA GLU A 2 15.46 11.08 8.70
C GLU A 2 16.26 12.31 9.17
N ARG A 3 15.58 13.29 9.79
CA ARG A 3 16.24 14.45 10.42
C ARG A 3 17.16 14.05 11.57
N ASP A 4 16.69 13.16 12.42
CA ASP A 4 17.40 12.68 13.61
C ASP A 4 18.65 11.87 13.21
N MET A 5 18.54 11.03 12.18
CA MET A 5 19.68 10.30 11.60
C MET A 5 20.80 11.21 11.08
N LEU A 6 20.46 12.44 10.66
CA LEU A 6 21.41 13.44 10.18
C LEU A 6 21.75 14.50 11.23
N GLY A 7 21.21 14.41 12.45
CA GLY A 7 21.38 15.43 13.49
C GLY A 7 20.79 16.81 13.13
N ILE A 8 19.83 16.87 12.21
CA ILE A 8 19.23 18.12 11.71
C ILE A 8 18.04 18.51 12.60
N SER A 9 18.09 19.74 13.10
CA SER A 9 17.02 20.35 13.87
C SER A 9 16.02 21.11 12.97
N LEU A 10 14.87 21.48 13.51
CA LEU A 10 13.91 22.35 12.80
C LEU A 10 14.45 23.77 12.58
N ARG A 11 15.45 24.19 13.35
CA ARG A 11 16.07 25.53 13.25
C ARG A 11 16.93 25.68 12.01
N ASP A 12 17.46 24.58 11.49
CA ASP A 12 18.31 24.57 10.30
C ASP A 12 17.52 24.88 9.02
N ARG A 13 16.17 24.85 9.08
CA ARG A 13 15.25 25.19 7.98
C ARG A 13 15.56 24.45 6.66
N ILE A 14 16.19 23.28 6.74
CA ILE A 14 16.50 22.43 5.59
C ILE A 14 15.20 21.78 5.08
N ARG A 15 15.02 21.82 3.75
CA ARG A 15 13.82 21.27 3.12
C ARG A 15 13.87 19.74 3.17
N ASN A 16 12.68 19.13 3.19
CA ASN A 16 12.58 17.67 3.22
C ASN A 16 13.17 17.00 1.96
N ILE A 17 13.16 17.69 0.81
CA ILE A 17 13.74 17.18 -0.43
C ILE A 17 15.24 17.00 -0.27
N ASP A 18 15.93 18.00 0.27
CA ASP A 18 17.38 17.97 0.49
C ASP A 18 17.77 16.88 1.52
N ILE A 19 16.93 16.66 2.53
CA ILE A 19 17.10 15.58 3.52
C ILE A 19 16.98 14.20 2.86
N ARG A 20 15.96 14.01 2.02
CA ARG A 20 15.72 12.75 1.31
C ARG A 20 16.79 12.42 0.29
N GLU A 21 17.32 13.42 -0.39
CA GLU A 21 18.44 13.26 -1.32
C GLU A 21 19.71 12.79 -0.60
N ARG A 22 19.96 13.28 0.62
CA ARG A 22 21.10 12.86 1.45
C ARG A 22 20.93 11.46 2.03
N THR A 23 19.75 11.15 2.57
CA THR A 23 19.51 9.84 3.21
C THR A 23 19.36 8.71 2.20
N LYS A 24 18.92 9.02 0.96
CA LYS A 24 18.61 8.05 -0.11
C LYS A 24 17.71 6.91 0.36
N ILE A 25 16.94 7.16 1.43
CA ILE A 25 16.02 6.18 1.98
C ILE A 25 14.93 5.98 0.94
N THR A 26 14.68 4.73 0.60
CA THR A 26 13.62 4.38 -0.37
C THR A 26 12.29 4.88 0.15
N ASP A 27 11.49 5.48 -0.71
CA ASP A 27 10.16 5.93 -0.32
C ASP A 27 9.36 4.75 0.25
N VAL A 28 8.94 4.89 1.50
CA VAL A 28 8.28 3.81 2.24
C VAL A 28 6.96 3.43 1.57
N ALA A 29 6.23 4.39 1.01
CA ALA A 29 4.97 4.11 0.32
C ALA A 29 5.22 3.32 -0.97
N GLU A 30 6.26 3.70 -1.74
CA GLU A 30 6.68 2.94 -2.92
C GLU A 30 7.11 1.51 -2.54
N ARG A 31 7.90 1.35 -1.48
CA ARG A 31 8.33 0.05 -0.99
C ARG A 31 7.14 -0.82 -0.55
N ILE A 32 6.20 -0.25 0.18
CA ILE A 32 4.97 -0.94 0.60
C ILE A 32 4.17 -1.38 -0.63
N ALA A 33 3.99 -0.50 -1.61
CA ALA A 33 3.27 -0.82 -2.85
C ALA A 33 3.97 -1.97 -3.60
N ARG A 34 5.29 -1.91 -3.75
CA ARG A 34 6.07 -2.97 -4.39
C ARG A 34 5.94 -4.30 -3.67
N LEU A 35 6.05 -4.31 -2.34
CA LEU A 35 5.92 -5.53 -1.54
C LEU A 35 4.52 -6.14 -1.65
N LYS A 36 3.46 -5.31 -1.63
CA LYS A 36 2.08 -5.77 -1.87
C LYS A 36 1.96 -6.46 -3.22
N TRP A 37 2.46 -5.85 -4.29
CA TRP A 37 2.41 -6.46 -5.63
C TRP A 37 3.27 -7.71 -5.76
N GLN A 38 4.44 -7.76 -5.11
CA GLN A 38 5.27 -8.96 -5.07
C GLN A 38 4.57 -10.12 -4.38
N TRP A 39 3.88 -9.85 -3.27
CA TRP A 39 3.07 -10.86 -2.59
C TRP A 39 1.92 -11.36 -3.46
N VAL A 40 1.17 -10.46 -4.11
CA VAL A 40 0.11 -10.86 -5.07
C VAL A 40 0.68 -11.76 -6.16
N ARG A 41 1.81 -11.36 -6.77
CA ARG A 41 2.48 -12.14 -7.81
C ARG A 41 2.95 -13.51 -7.31
N HIS A 42 3.40 -13.61 -6.06
CA HIS A 42 3.77 -14.86 -5.43
C HIS A 42 2.55 -15.77 -5.26
N VAL A 43 1.45 -15.23 -4.71
CA VAL A 43 0.19 -15.96 -4.52
C VAL A 43 -0.41 -16.43 -5.85
N SER A 44 -0.33 -15.62 -6.92
CA SER A 44 -0.85 -15.99 -8.25
C SER A 44 -0.06 -17.09 -8.97
N ARG A 45 1.19 -17.34 -8.58
CA ARG A 45 2.02 -18.40 -9.19
C ARG A 45 1.87 -19.75 -8.50
N ASP A 46 1.25 -19.76 -7.34
CA ASP A 46 1.05 -20.97 -6.58
C ASP A 46 -0.06 -21.79 -7.24
N ASN A 47 0.30 -22.92 -7.85
CA ASN A 47 -0.65 -23.80 -8.54
C ASN A 47 -1.49 -24.67 -7.59
N HIS A 48 -1.13 -24.71 -6.30
CA HIS A 48 -1.93 -25.42 -5.31
C HIS A 48 -3.02 -24.49 -4.78
N GLU A 49 -4.26 -24.99 -4.73
CA GLU A 49 -5.39 -24.24 -4.19
C GLU A 49 -5.22 -24.08 -2.66
N LYS A 50 -4.47 -23.05 -2.26
CA LYS A 50 -4.23 -22.71 -0.85
C LYS A 50 -5.33 -21.80 -0.34
N TRP A 51 -5.59 -21.88 0.96
CA TRP A 51 -6.49 -21.00 1.70
C TRP A 51 -6.30 -19.50 1.36
N THR A 52 -5.07 -19.07 1.11
CA THR A 52 -4.73 -17.71 0.70
C THR A 52 -5.45 -17.27 -0.57
N GLN A 53 -5.52 -18.12 -1.61
CA GLN A 53 -6.23 -17.80 -2.84
C GLN A 53 -7.74 -17.75 -2.62
N ARG A 54 -8.27 -18.74 -1.89
CA ARG A 54 -9.70 -18.79 -1.53
C ARG A 54 -10.13 -17.55 -0.79
N LEU A 55 -9.39 -17.14 0.25
CA LEU A 55 -9.68 -15.91 1.01
C LEU A 55 -9.55 -14.65 0.16
N THR A 56 -8.58 -14.60 -0.76
CA THR A 56 -8.37 -13.43 -1.64
C THR A 56 -9.49 -13.28 -2.67
N SER A 57 -9.96 -14.38 -3.24
CA SER A 57 -11.08 -14.39 -4.20
C SER A 57 -12.45 -14.40 -3.53
N TRP A 58 -12.49 -14.67 -2.22
CA TRP A 58 -13.73 -14.80 -1.48
C TRP A 58 -14.53 -13.50 -1.51
N ARG A 59 -15.77 -13.62 -1.98
CA ARG A 59 -16.76 -12.55 -1.94
C ARG A 59 -17.94 -13.04 -1.11
N PRO A 60 -18.23 -12.41 0.06
CA PRO A 60 -19.29 -12.86 0.95
C PRO A 60 -20.72 -12.65 0.41
N ARG A 61 -20.88 -12.04 -0.76
CA ARG A 61 -22.18 -11.77 -1.37
C ARG A 61 -22.24 -12.38 -2.76
N GLU A 62 -22.91 -13.52 -2.86
CA GLU A 62 -23.30 -14.11 -4.15
C GLU A 62 -24.39 -13.25 -4.84
N ASN A 63 -25.14 -12.48 -4.04
CA ASN A 63 -26.28 -11.70 -4.50
C ASN A 63 -25.90 -10.25 -4.84
N ARG A 64 -26.33 -9.79 -6.02
CA ARG A 64 -26.33 -8.37 -6.38
C ARG A 64 -27.22 -7.60 -5.40
N ARG A 65 -26.73 -6.47 -4.87
CA ARG A 65 -27.60 -5.53 -4.13
C ARG A 65 -28.72 -5.11 -5.07
N GLY A 66 -29.98 -5.23 -4.64
CA GLY A 66 -31.11 -4.71 -5.40
C GLY A 66 -30.92 -3.23 -5.73
N VAL A 67 -31.36 -2.81 -6.91
CA VAL A 67 -31.33 -1.40 -7.30
C VAL A 67 -32.10 -0.62 -6.24
N GLY A 68 -31.43 0.35 -5.60
CA GLY A 68 -32.04 1.20 -4.59
C GLY A 68 -33.23 1.97 -5.16
N ARG A 69 -34.11 2.46 -4.30
CA ARG A 69 -35.28 3.23 -4.73
C ARG A 69 -34.82 4.41 -5.61
N PRO A 70 -35.39 4.62 -6.81
CA PRO A 70 -35.05 5.77 -7.64
C PRO A 70 -35.31 7.06 -6.85
N GLN A 71 -34.45 8.06 -7.03
CA GLN A 71 -34.66 9.38 -6.44
C GLN A 71 -36.00 9.93 -6.93
N LYS A 72 -36.86 10.34 -5.98
CA LYS A 72 -38.04 11.14 -6.32
C LYS A 72 -37.56 12.51 -6.80
N ARG A 73 -38.06 12.93 -7.96
CA ARG A 73 -37.96 14.32 -8.44
C ARG A 73 -38.74 15.24 -7.52
#